data_AF-A0A402ACE1-F1
#
_entry.id   AF-A0A402ACE1-F1
#
_cell.length_a   1.000
_cell.length_b   1.000
_cell.length_c   1.000
_cell.angle_alpha   90.00
_cell.angle_beta   90.00
_cell.angle_gamma   90.00
#
_symmetry.space_group_name_H-M   'P 1'
#
loop_
_entity.id
_entity.type
_entity.pdbx_description
1 polymer ?
#
loop_
_entity_poly.entity_id
_entity_poly.type
_entity_poly.pdbx_seq_one_letter_code
_entity_poly.pdbx_strand_id
1 'polypeptide(L)'
;MHNVVAIYIERTLKYGKLRTGTPELFHKWLTKLAQYMFQQDQTMIQAKDLPSDLFPRDIESFLDEAVERLILRKVSNRYIFIHRLLLDYFAELED
;
A
#
# COMPACT_ATOMS: atom_id res chain seq x y z
N MET A 1 5.58 17.73 -9.56
CA MET A 1 4.39 17.18 -8.89
C MET A 1 4.69 16.05 -7.87
N HIS A 2 5.97 15.67 -7.67
CA HIS A 2 6.37 14.59 -6.74
C HIS A 2 6.38 14.96 -5.24
N ASN A 3 6.44 16.25 -4.87
CA ASN A 3 6.61 16.65 -3.47
C ASN A 3 5.37 16.46 -2.57
N VAL A 4 4.15 16.51 -3.11
CA VAL A 4 2.94 16.42 -2.27
C VAL A 4 2.69 14.97 -1.81
N VAL A 5 2.92 13.99 -2.71
CA VAL A 5 2.80 12.57 -2.40
C VAL A 5 3.85 12.14 -1.36
N ALA A 6 5.11 12.55 -1.55
CA ALA A 6 6.18 12.26 -0.59
C ALA A 6 5.88 12.86 0.80
N ILE A 7 5.48 14.13 0.87
CA ILE A 7 5.11 14.78 2.14
C ILE A 7 3.90 14.09 2.79
N TYR A 8 2.91 13.67 1.99
CA TYR A 8 1.73 12.96 2.48
C TYR A 8 2.11 11.61 3.08
N ILE A 9 2.95 10.82 2.39
CA ILE A 9 3.43 9.52 2.86
C ILE A 9 4.28 9.69 4.13
N GLU A 10 5.21 10.66 4.14
CA GLU A 10 6.02 10.94 5.33
C GLU A 10 5.15 11.30 6.53
N ARG A 11 4.14 12.15 6.37
CA ARG A 11 3.25 12.50 7.49
C ARG A 11 2.38 11.33 7.93
N THR A 12 1.87 10.58 6.96
CA THR A 12 0.96 9.46 7.22
C THR A 12 1.67 8.29 7.90
N LEU A 13 2.91 7.99 7.54
CA LEU A 13 3.68 6.89 8.13
C LEU A 13 4.41 7.27 9.42
N LYS A 14 4.83 8.54 9.58
CA LYS A 14 5.71 8.96 10.68
C LYS A 14 5.00 9.34 11.99
N TYR A 15 3.72 9.76 11.95
CA TYR A 15 3.05 10.32 13.13
C TYR A 15 1.95 9.44 13.75
N GLY A 16 1.63 8.28 13.15
CA GLY A 16 0.60 7.37 13.67
C GLY A 16 1.17 6.01 14.03
N LYS A 17 0.98 5.55 15.28
CA LYS A 17 1.36 4.20 15.73
C LYS A 17 0.81 3.16 14.75
N LEU A 18 1.70 2.40 14.11
CA LEU A 18 1.29 1.33 13.21
C LEU A 18 0.76 0.16 14.03
N ARG A 19 -0.35 -0.42 13.57
CA ARG A 19 -0.87 -1.68 14.13
C ARG A 19 -0.15 -2.87 13.50
N THR A 20 0.31 -2.72 12.25
CA THR A 20 1.05 -3.71 11.49
C THR A 20 2.49 -3.24 11.18
N GLY A 21 3.48 -3.97 11.68
CA GLY A 21 4.90 -3.75 11.36
C GLY A 21 5.49 -2.42 11.84
N THR A 22 6.73 -2.15 11.42
CA THR A 22 7.39 -0.84 11.56
C THR A 22 7.08 0.04 10.34
N PRO A 23 7.28 1.37 10.39
CA PRO A 23 7.06 2.25 9.23
C PRO A 23 7.80 1.80 7.97
N GLU A 24 9.00 1.28 8.14
CA GLU A 24 9.84 0.79 7.04
C GLU A 24 9.26 -0.48 6.41
N LEU A 25 8.77 -1.43 7.23
CA LEU A 25 8.11 -2.64 6.74
C LEU A 25 6.78 -2.31 6.06
N PHE A 26 6.01 -1.38 6.63
CA PHE A 26 4.74 -0.95 6.05
C PHE A 26 4.95 -0.28 4.70
N HIS A 27 5.95 0.60 4.59
CA HIS A 27 6.38 1.20 3.33
C HIS A 27 6.79 0.13 2.32
N LYS A 28 7.63 -0.83 2.73
CA LYS A 28 8.06 -1.95 1.87
C LYS A 28 6.88 -2.76 1.35
N TRP A 29 5.90 -3.09 2.19
CA TRP A 29 4.71 -3.82 1.76
C TRP A 29 3.85 -3.00 0.77
N LEU A 30 3.74 -1.69 0.95
CA LEU A 30 3.06 -0.83 -0.04
C LEU A 30 3.80 -0.82 -1.38
N THR A 31 5.13 -0.73 -1.37
CA THR A 31 5.97 -0.84 -2.57
C THR A 31 5.75 -2.18 -3.27
N LYS A 32 5.82 -3.30 -2.53
CA LYS A 32 5.57 -4.64 -3.11
C LYS A 32 4.15 -4.80 -3.65
N LEU A 33 3.15 -4.25 -2.96
CA LEU A 33 1.77 -4.26 -3.42
C LEU A 33 1.63 -3.51 -4.75
N ALA A 34 2.19 -2.31 -4.84
CA ALA A 34 2.15 -1.48 -6.04
C ALA A 34 2.88 -2.14 -7.21
N GLN A 35 4.08 -2.67 -6.98
CA GLN A 35 4.84 -3.42 -7.98
C GLN A 35 4.09 -4.65 -8.48
N TYR A 36 3.49 -5.43 -7.58
CA TYR A 36 2.68 -6.59 -7.95
C TYR A 36 1.48 -6.18 -8.81
N MET A 37 0.72 -5.18 -8.39
CA MET A 37 -0.45 -4.69 -9.13
C MET A 37 -0.05 -4.13 -10.51
N PHE A 38 1.05 -3.38 -10.58
CA PHE A 38 1.58 -2.82 -11.83
C PHE A 38 2.04 -3.91 -12.80
N GLN A 39 2.79 -4.91 -12.32
CA GLN A 39 3.28 -6.03 -13.12
C GLN A 39 2.16 -6.91 -13.69
N GLN A 40 1.02 -7.01 -12.99
CA GLN A 40 -0.12 -7.80 -13.42
C GLN A 40 -1.17 -6.99 -14.21
N ASP A 41 -0.88 -5.73 -14.55
CA ASP A 41 -1.84 -4.78 -15.15
C ASP A 41 -3.15 -4.64 -14.35
N GLN A 42 -3.07 -4.77 -13.02
CA GLN A 42 -4.20 -4.72 -12.11
C GLN A 42 -4.29 -3.36 -11.38
N THR A 43 -5.51 -2.88 -11.19
CA THR A 43 -5.80 -1.68 -10.37
C THR A 43 -6.59 -2.00 -9.10
N MET A 44 -7.04 -3.24 -8.96
CA MET A 44 -7.81 -3.74 -7.82
C MET A 44 -7.40 -5.16 -7.46
N ILE A 45 -7.31 -5.44 -6.15
CA ILE A 45 -6.85 -6.73 -5.66
C ILE A 45 -7.64 -7.20 -4.44
N GLN A 46 -7.86 -8.50 -4.28
CA GLN A 46 -8.37 -9.07 -3.02
C GLN A 46 -7.19 -9.56 -2.19
N ALA A 47 -7.33 -9.52 -0.87
CA ALA A 47 -6.27 -9.99 0.05
C ALA A 47 -5.85 -11.43 -0.24
N LYS A 48 -6.79 -12.32 -0.60
CA LYS A 48 -6.54 -13.73 -0.93
C LYS A 48 -5.72 -13.95 -2.20
N ASP A 49 -5.66 -12.94 -3.08
CA ASP A 49 -4.94 -13.02 -4.35
C ASP A 49 -3.46 -12.62 -4.15
N LEU A 50 -3.07 -12.15 -2.96
CA LEU A 50 -1.70 -11.75 -2.64
C LEU A 50 -0.83 -12.95 -2.20
N PRO A 51 0.43 -13.01 -2.64
CA PRO A 51 1.36 -14.08 -2.28
C PRO A 51 1.82 -13.96 -0.82
N SER A 52 1.64 -15.01 -0.02
CA SER A 52 1.87 -14.98 1.43
C SER A 52 3.33 -14.78 1.87
N ASP A 53 4.29 -14.97 0.97
CA ASP A 53 5.73 -14.81 1.21
C ASP A 53 6.22 -13.36 1.09
N LEU A 54 5.47 -12.50 0.38
CA LEU A 54 5.82 -11.09 0.17
C LEU A 54 5.14 -10.12 1.14
N PHE A 55 4.14 -10.59 1.88
CA PHE A 55 3.22 -9.79 2.70
C PHE A 55 3.14 -10.30 4.14
N PRO A 56 2.63 -9.49 5.10
CA PRO A 56 2.48 -9.94 6.48
C PRO A 56 1.51 -11.12 6.58
N ARG A 57 1.65 -11.92 7.64
CA ARG A 57 0.74 -13.05 7.89
C ARG A 57 -0.74 -12.64 7.91
N ASP A 58 -1.03 -11.45 8.44
CA ASP A 58 -2.36 -10.86 8.42
C ASP A 58 -2.41 -9.75 7.36
N ILE A 59 -2.64 -10.17 6.12
CA ILE A 59 -2.70 -9.30 4.95
C ILE A 59 -3.88 -8.33 5.07
N GLU A 60 -5.02 -8.78 5.57
CA GLU A 60 -6.22 -7.96 5.71
C GLU A 60 -6.01 -6.81 6.69
N SER A 61 -5.39 -7.07 7.86
CA SER A 61 -5.06 -6.00 8.81
C SER A 61 -4.13 -4.94 8.23
N PHE A 62 -3.15 -5.35 7.41
CA PHE A 62 -2.27 -4.43 6.70
C PHE A 62 -3.05 -3.56 5.70
N LEU A 63 -3.88 -4.19 4.87
CA LEU A 63 -4.66 -3.50 3.84
C LEU A 63 -5.70 -2.57 4.46
N ASP A 64 -6.38 -2.99 5.52
CA ASP A 64 -7.36 -2.17 6.25
C ASP A 64 -6.68 -1.01 6.97
N GLU A 65 -5.47 -1.19 7.53
CA GLU A 65 -4.67 -0.07 8.06
C GLU A 65 -4.27 0.92 6.95
N ALA A 66 -3.92 0.44 5.75
CA ALA A 66 -3.64 1.31 4.61
C ALA A 66 -4.90 2.06 4.13
N VAL A 67 -6.09 1.51 4.32
CA VAL A 67 -7.38 2.20 4.08
C VAL A 67 -7.62 3.30 5.11
N GLU A 68 -7.40 3.02 6.39
CA GLU A 68 -7.54 4.04 7.46
C GLU A 68 -6.57 5.21 7.28
N ARG A 69 -5.39 4.92 6.73
CA ARG A 69 -4.36 5.90 6.37
C ARG A 69 -4.64 6.61 5.03
N LEU A 70 -5.79 6.35 4.41
CA LEU A 70 -6.23 6.92 3.13
C LEU A 70 -5.22 6.71 1.98
N ILE A 71 -4.42 5.64 2.04
CA ILE A 71 -3.52 5.21 0.95
C ILE A 71 -4.30 4.33 -0.01
N LEU A 72 -5.08 3.40 0.57
CA LEU A 72 -5.99 2.54 -0.15
C LEU A 72 -7.44 2.97 0.09
N ARG A 73 -8.32 2.45 -0.75
CA ARG A 73 -9.78 2.45 -0.57
C ARG A 73 -10.27 1.02 -0.69
N LYS A 74 -11.16 0.61 0.21
CA LYS A 74 -11.89 -0.65 0.11
C LYS A 74 -13.14 -0.45 -0.74
N VAL A 75 -13.29 -1.26 -1.79
CA VAL A 75 -14.48 -1.30 -2.66
C VAL A 75 -14.98 -2.74 -2.68
N SER A 76 -16.12 -2.97 -2.01
CA SER A 76 -16.60 -4.32 -1.70
C SER A 76 -15.53 -5.12 -0.94
N ASN A 77 -14.98 -6.19 -1.53
CA ASN A 77 -13.91 -7.01 -0.93
C ASN A 77 -12.55 -6.80 -1.61
N ARG A 78 -12.39 -5.70 -2.35
CA ARG A 78 -11.18 -5.36 -3.08
C ARG A 78 -10.56 -4.09 -2.55
N TYR A 79 -9.26 -3.98 -2.73
CA TYR A 79 -8.46 -2.84 -2.35
C TYR A 79 -7.93 -2.18 -3.62
N ILE A 80 -8.03 -0.85 -3.66
CA ILE A 80 -7.50 0.00 -4.73
C ILE A 80 -6.69 1.12 -4.11
N PHE A 81 -5.63 1.58 -4.76
CA PHE A 81 -5.01 2.84 -4.36
C PHE A 81 -6.03 3.98 -4.54
N ILE A 82 -6.09 4.91 -3.59
CA ILE A 82 -7.05 6.03 -3.64
C ILE A 82 -6.82 6.89 -4.89
N HIS A 83 -5.58 6.95 -5.38
CA HIS A 83 -5.17 7.62 -6.61
C HIS A 83 -4.19 6.76 -7.40
N ARG A 84 -4.33 6.74 -8.74
CA ARG A 84 -3.40 6.06 -9.65
C ARG A 84 -1.96 6.58 -9.50
N LEU A 85 -1.79 7.87 -9.20
CA LEU A 85 -0.48 8.49 -8.91
C LEU A 85 0.24 7.81 -7.73
N LEU A 86 -0.47 7.33 -6.71
CA LEU A 86 0.17 6.60 -5.60
C LEU A 86 0.62 5.21 -6.04
N LEU A 87 -0.20 4.51 -6.84
CA LEU A 87 0.18 3.23 -7.42
C LEU A 87 1.45 3.38 -8.27
N ASP A 88 1.46 4.35 -9.18
CA ASP A 88 2.62 4.59 -10.05
C ASP A 88 3.85 5.01 -9.22
N TYR A 89 3.68 5.94 -8.26
CA TYR A 89 4.76 6.36 -7.35
C TYR A 89 5.42 5.18 -6.64
N PHE A 90 4.64 4.32 -5.97
CA PHE A 90 5.18 3.17 -5.25
C PHE A 90 5.71 2.08 -6.18
N ALA A 91 5.14 1.92 -7.38
CA ALA A 91 5.62 0.94 -8.35
C ALA A 91 6.99 1.32 -8.94
N GLU A 92 7.27 2.62 -9.04
CA GLU A 92 8.54 3.17 -9.56
C GLU A 92 9.64 3.24 -8.49
N LEU A 93 9.34 3.00 -7.20
CA LEU A 93 10.37 2.95 -6.17
C LEU A 93 11.27 1.73 -6.37
N GLU A 94 12.57 1.97 -6.53
CA GLU A 94 13.60 0.95 -6.38
C GLU A 94 13.74 0.59 -4.89
N ASP A 95 13.71 -0.71 -4.59
CA ASP A 95 13.73 -1.27 -3.24
C ASP A 95 15.14 -1.77 -2.89
#